data_AF-A0A8J3RH14-F1
#
_entry.id   AF-A0A8J3RH14-F1
#
_cell.length_a   1.000
_cell.length_b   1.000
_cell.length_c   1.000
_cell.angle_alpha   90.00
_cell.angle_beta   90.00
_cell.angle_gamma   90.00
#
_symmetry.space_group_name_H-M   'P 1'
#
loop_
_entity.id
_entity.type
_entity.pdbx_description
1 polymer ?
#
loop_
_entity_poly.entity_id
_entity_poly.type
_entity_poly.pdbx_seq_one_letter_code
_entity_poly.pdbx_strand_id
1 'polypeptide(L)'
;MTGDEGSQGGPARSGGTKEGKNWPVVVAALIGAAATVVAALIGLYATRGSGTAASAGTTPSASTAPASTAPASTAPDEEATRSPATAPASASPETGEGVRYRGERTLTRSGLDLDHVPPDPSWEDLRYDEDAGVSVAPALASAPWTGQNPPSSAQCEEALRKSPWKSGHGFASPPPGTAFCMRTNVERLAHIRIVRTVDEGFLVDVLVWQ
;
A
#
# COMPACT_ATOMS: atom_id res chain seq x y z
N MET A 1 -55.77 -43.82 39.21
CA MET A 1 -54.71 -44.47 40.00
C MET A 1 -53.43 -43.70 39.73
N THR A 2 -52.90 -43.07 40.80
CA THR A 2 -51.50 -42.60 41.05
C THR A 2 -50.81 -41.80 39.94
N GLY A 3 -50.54 -40.49 40.09
CA GLY A 3 -49.58 -39.91 41.06
C GLY A 3 -48.18 -39.88 40.38
N ASP A 4 -47.30 -38.89 40.49
CA ASP A 4 -47.16 -37.78 41.43
C ASP A 4 -46.02 -36.85 40.93
N GLU A 5 -46.13 -35.60 41.36
CA GLU A 5 -45.17 -34.49 41.55
C GLU A 5 -43.77 -34.41 40.91
N GLY A 6 -43.43 -33.18 40.53
CA GLY A 6 -42.07 -32.73 40.22
C GLY A 6 -41.96 -31.22 40.03
N SER A 7 -42.58 -30.45 40.92
CA SER A 7 -42.57 -28.98 41.00
C SER A 7 -41.44 -28.51 41.94
N GLN A 8 -40.61 -27.57 41.50
CA GLN A 8 -39.83 -26.62 42.31
C GLN A 8 -39.27 -25.58 41.31
N GLY A 9 -39.66 -24.30 41.27
CA GLY A 9 -40.35 -23.48 42.26
C GLY A 9 -39.38 -22.87 43.26
N GLY A 10 -38.74 -21.74 42.93
CA GLY A 10 -38.08 -20.90 43.93
C GLY A 10 -37.31 -19.70 43.37
N PRO A 11 -37.27 -18.54 44.07
CA PRO A 11 -37.44 -17.24 43.42
C PRO A 11 -36.34 -16.19 43.71
N ALA A 12 -36.59 -14.99 43.18
CA ALA A 12 -36.25 -13.67 43.72
C ALA A 12 -34.85 -13.07 43.45
N ARG A 13 -34.82 -12.22 42.42
CA ARG A 13 -34.56 -10.75 42.47
C ARG A 13 -33.85 -10.16 43.71
N SER A 14 -32.93 -9.25 43.37
CA SER A 14 -32.73 -7.91 43.96
C SER A 14 -31.56 -7.71 44.93
N GLY A 15 -30.65 -6.82 44.54
CA GLY A 15 -30.22 -5.74 45.42
C GLY A 15 -28.73 -5.66 45.77
N GLY A 16 -28.10 -4.56 45.36
CA GLY A 16 -27.34 -3.73 46.30
C GLY A 16 -25.86 -4.06 46.53
N THR A 17 -25.02 -3.32 45.81
CA THR A 17 -23.73 -2.73 46.21
C THR A 17 -23.22 -3.01 47.64
N LYS A 18 -21.97 -3.49 47.72
CA LYS A 18 -21.00 -3.06 48.74
C LYS A 18 -19.65 -2.77 48.11
N GLU A 19 -19.36 -1.48 48.01
CA GLU A 19 -17.99 -0.95 48.10
C GLU A 19 -17.28 -1.56 49.31
N GLY A 20 -16.00 -1.90 49.14
CA GLY A 20 -15.21 -2.39 50.25
C GLY A 20 -13.85 -2.96 49.86
N LYS A 21 -12.94 -2.05 49.46
CA LYS A 21 -11.64 -1.93 50.12
C LYS A 21 -10.71 -3.16 50.01
N ASN A 22 -9.68 -3.00 49.16
CA ASN A 22 -8.28 -3.43 49.32
C ASN A 22 -7.71 -4.08 48.04
N TRP A 23 -7.29 -3.26 47.07
CA TRP A 23 -6.12 -3.66 46.29
C TRP A 23 -5.33 -2.43 45.81
N PRO A 24 -4.45 -1.90 46.68
CA PRO A 24 -3.37 -1.06 46.22
C PRO A 24 -2.17 -1.94 45.83
N VAL A 25 -1.42 -1.48 44.83
CA VAL A 25 -0.04 -1.87 44.51
C VAL A 25 0.16 -3.19 43.76
N VAL A 26 -0.04 -3.17 42.43
CA VAL A 26 0.99 -3.60 41.46
C VAL A 26 0.87 -2.77 40.17
N VAL A 27 1.04 -1.45 40.28
CA VAL A 27 1.38 -0.59 39.13
C VAL A 27 2.64 0.17 39.52
N ALA A 28 3.80 -0.46 39.30
CA ALA A 28 5.12 0.17 39.21
C ALA A 28 6.18 -0.94 39.13
N ALA A 29 6.59 -1.33 37.92
CA ALA A 29 7.96 -1.80 37.61
C ALA A 29 8.09 -2.37 36.19
N LEU A 30 7.70 -1.65 35.13
CA LEU A 30 8.22 -1.90 33.76
C LEU A 30 8.32 -0.59 32.97
N ILE A 31 8.81 0.47 33.62
CA ILE A 31 9.29 1.69 32.96
C ILE A 31 10.73 1.86 33.42
N GLY A 32 11.69 1.23 32.73
CA GLY A 32 13.08 1.28 33.21
C GLY A 32 14.15 0.53 32.42
N ALA A 33 13.93 0.15 31.15
CA ALA A 33 14.98 -0.57 30.40
C ALA A 33 14.93 -0.37 28.87
N ALA A 34 14.63 0.84 28.37
CA ALA A 34 14.65 1.13 26.93
C ALA A 34 15.52 2.35 26.52
N ALA A 35 16.27 2.94 27.46
CA ALA A 35 17.06 4.16 27.18
C ALA A 35 18.57 3.93 27.01
N THR A 36 19.10 2.74 27.31
CA THR A 36 20.56 2.49 27.23
C THR A 36 21.04 1.87 25.93
N VAL A 37 20.16 1.29 25.10
CA VAL A 37 20.56 0.62 23.85
C VAL A 37 20.80 1.61 22.70
N VAL A 38 20.13 2.76 22.71
CA VAL A 38 20.24 3.76 21.62
C VAL A 38 21.58 4.52 21.68
N ALA A 39 22.13 4.78 22.87
CA ALA A 39 23.41 5.48 23.02
C ALA A 39 24.62 4.64 22.54
N ALA A 40 24.54 3.32 22.60
CA ALA A 40 25.63 2.44 22.15
C ALA A 40 25.71 2.31 20.62
N LEU A 41 24.60 2.45 19.89
CA LEU A 41 24.57 2.34 18.43
C LEU A 41 25.07 3.60 17.71
N ILE A 42 24.89 4.79 18.30
CA ILE A 42 25.36 6.05 17.73
C ILE A 42 26.89 6.17 17.85
N GLY A 43 27.49 5.64 18.92
CA GLY A 43 28.94 5.64 19.09
C GLY A 43 29.71 4.76 18.09
N LEU A 44 29.09 3.70 17.56
CA LEU A 44 29.74 2.79 16.62
C LEU A 44 29.73 3.32 15.16
N TYR A 45 28.79 4.22 14.81
CA TYR A 45 28.75 4.84 13.48
C TYR A 45 29.60 6.11 13.36
N ALA A 46 29.95 6.76 14.48
CA ALA A 46 30.74 7.99 14.47
C ALA A 46 32.26 7.77 14.28
N THR A 47 32.75 6.53 14.25
CA THR A 47 34.20 6.23 14.18
C THR A 47 34.68 5.57 12.89
N ARG A 48 33.80 5.37 11.90
CA ARG A 48 34.18 4.85 10.58
C ARG A 48 33.75 5.80 9.48
N GLY A 49 34.65 6.69 9.08
CA GLY A 49 34.48 7.41 7.81
C GLY A 49 35.18 8.74 7.63
N SER A 50 36.29 9.02 8.33
CA SER A 50 37.21 10.07 7.89
C SER A 50 37.94 9.60 6.63
N GLY A 51 37.49 10.09 5.47
CA GLY A 51 38.11 9.85 4.18
C GLY A 51 38.07 11.11 3.33
N THR A 52 38.91 12.07 3.68
CA THR A 52 39.18 13.30 2.93
C THR A 52 39.83 12.98 1.58
N ALA A 53 39.25 13.46 0.48
CA ALA A 53 40.02 13.83 -0.71
C ALA A 53 39.23 14.87 -1.52
N ALA A 54 39.71 16.11 -1.46
CA ALA A 54 39.33 17.17 -2.36
C ALA A 54 39.91 16.93 -3.76
N SER A 55 39.19 17.35 -4.79
CA SER A 55 39.80 18.03 -5.94
C SER A 55 38.76 18.94 -6.57
N ALA A 56 39.05 20.24 -6.41
CA ALA A 56 38.49 21.31 -7.20
C ALA A 56 38.93 21.18 -8.66
N GLY A 57 38.14 21.74 -9.58
CA GLY A 57 38.69 22.13 -10.88
C GLY A 57 37.71 22.10 -12.05
N THR A 58 37.23 23.30 -12.38
CA THR A 58 37.07 23.78 -13.77
C THR A 58 35.78 23.42 -14.53
N THR A 59 34.86 24.37 -14.42
CA THR A 59 33.93 25.00 -15.36
C THR A 59 34.17 24.83 -16.89
N PRO A 60 33.24 25.33 -17.73
CA PRO A 60 32.21 24.62 -18.48
C PRO A 60 32.63 24.30 -19.92
N SER A 61 32.01 23.29 -20.56
CA SER A 61 32.00 23.21 -22.02
C SER A 61 30.59 23.46 -22.53
N ALA A 62 30.38 24.70 -22.94
CA ALA A 62 29.37 25.06 -23.91
C ALA A 62 29.66 24.31 -25.23
N SER A 63 28.64 23.69 -25.80
CA SER A 63 28.63 23.37 -27.23
C SER A 63 27.36 23.97 -27.81
N THR A 64 27.61 25.02 -28.60
CA THR A 64 26.64 25.81 -29.33
C THR A 64 26.42 25.21 -30.73
N ALA A 65 25.16 24.85 -31.01
CA ALA A 65 24.43 24.94 -32.29
C ALA A 65 24.97 24.16 -33.55
N PRO A 66 24.15 23.93 -34.61
CA PRO A 66 23.35 24.95 -35.28
C PRO A 66 21.84 24.72 -35.27
N ALA A 67 21.13 25.84 -35.17
CA ALA A 67 19.75 25.98 -35.62
C ALA A 67 19.68 25.74 -37.14
N SER A 68 18.68 24.96 -37.56
CA SER A 68 18.30 24.87 -38.97
C SER A 68 17.16 25.85 -39.23
N THR A 69 17.40 26.76 -40.17
CA THR A 69 16.53 27.87 -40.54
C THR A 69 15.74 27.52 -41.81
N ALA A 70 14.41 27.46 -41.67
CA ALA A 70 13.34 27.86 -42.60
C ALA A 70 13.20 27.12 -43.97
N PRO A 71 12.02 27.16 -44.65
CA PRO A 71 11.28 28.38 -44.98
C PRO A 71 9.81 28.41 -44.49
N ALA A 72 9.31 29.63 -44.42
CA ALA A 72 7.90 29.97 -44.30
C ALA A 72 7.11 29.47 -45.52
N SER A 73 5.90 28.97 -45.27
CA SER A 73 4.86 28.92 -46.30
C SER A 73 3.57 29.44 -45.70
N THR A 74 3.14 30.57 -46.23
CA THR A 74 1.92 31.31 -45.91
C THR A 74 0.69 30.53 -46.38
N ALA A 75 -0.41 30.69 -45.64
CA ALA A 75 -1.70 30.01 -45.78
C ALA A 75 -2.38 30.17 -47.16
N PRO A 76 -3.47 29.42 -47.41
CA PRO A 76 -4.77 30.02 -47.10
C PRO A 76 -5.74 29.10 -46.34
N ASP A 77 -6.64 29.75 -45.61
CA ASP A 77 -7.95 29.27 -45.15
C ASP A 77 -8.64 28.39 -46.21
N GLU A 78 -9.17 27.24 -45.81
CA GLU A 78 -10.58 26.90 -46.01
C GLU A 78 -10.96 25.58 -45.29
N GLU A 79 -12.10 25.68 -44.62
CA GLU A 79 -13.12 24.65 -44.43
C GLU A 79 -12.93 23.48 -43.45
N ALA A 80 -13.91 23.41 -42.54
CA ALA A 80 -14.10 22.45 -41.48
C ALA A 80 -14.08 20.98 -41.95
N THR A 81 -13.31 20.15 -41.24
CA THR A 81 -13.66 18.74 -40.98
C THR A 81 -13.08 18.35 -39.61
N ARG A 82 -13.95 18.14 -38.63
CA ARG A 82 -13.58 17.55 -37.33
C ARG A 82 -13.13 16.10 -37.58
N SER A 83 -11.82 15.89 -37.63
CA SER A 83 -11.22 14.58 -37.36
C SER A 83 -11.04 14.44 -35.85
N PRO A 84 -11.47 13.33 -35.23
CA PRO A 84 -11.25 13.10 -33.82
C PRO A 84 -9.74 12.97 -33.58
N ALA A 85 -9.23 13.82 -32.69
CA ALA A 85 -7.88 13.76 -32.19
C ALA A 85 -7.58 12.34 -31.69
N THR A 86 -6.63 11.68 -32.34
CA THR A 86 -5.99 10.48 -31.81
C THR A 86 -5.39 10.85 -30.47
N ALA A 87 -5.99 10.36 -29.39
CA ALA A 87 -5.45 10.45 -28.05
C ALA A 87 -4.01 9.89 -28.05
N PRO A 88 -3.07 10.50 -27.33
CA PRO A 88 -1.74 9.91 -27.16
C PRO A 88 -1.93 8.53 -26.53
N ALA A 89 -1.53 7.48 -27.26
CA ALA A 89 -1.47 6.14 -26.72
C ALA A 89 -0.58 6.18 -25.48
N SER A 90 -1.17 5.94 -24.30
CA SER A 90 -0.41 5.60 -23.11
C SER A 90 0.49 4.43 -23.49
N ALA A 91 1.79 4.67 -23.55
CA ALA A 91 2.77 3.63 -23.78
C ALA A 91 2.65 2.61 -22.63
N SER A 92 1.97 1.49 -22.88
CA SER A 92 2.02 0.33 -22.01
C SER A 92 3.47 -0.14 -21.96
N PRO A 93 4.14 -0.14 -20.80
CA PRO A 93 5.49 -0.68 -20.70
C PRO A 93 5.39 -2.19 -20.85
N GLU A 94 6.27 -2.71 -21.72
CA GLU A 94 6.36 -4.08 -22.18
C GLU A 94 5.88 -5.13 -21.17
N THR A 95 4.90 -5.91 -21.62
CA THR A 95 4.40 -7.13 -20.98
C THR A 95 5.55 -8.12 -20.82
N GLY A 96 6.17 -8.09 -19.64
CA GLY A 96 6.85 -9.27 -19.11
C GLY A 96 5.86 -10.43 -19.03
N GLU A 97 6.38 -11.65 -19.16
CA GLU A 97 5.59 -12.88 -19.20
C GLU A 97 4.50 -12.92 -18.10
N GLY A 98 3.26 -13.20 -18.49
CA GLY A 98 2.14 -13.40 -17.57
C GLY A 98 1.48 -12.14 -17.00
N VAL A 99 1.86 -10.91 -17.41
CA VAL A 99 1.16 -9.69 -16.97
C VAL A 99 -0.24 -9.62 -17.62
N ARG A 100 -1.30 -9.53 -16.80
CA ARG A 100 -2.68 -9.35 -17.26
C ARG A 100 -3.09 -7.89 -17.30
N TYR A 101 -2.61 -7.10 -16.34
CA TYR A 101 -2.96 -5.69 -16.22
C TYR A 101 -1.80 -4.88 -15.66
N ARG A 102 -1.63 -3.66 -16.19
CA ARG A 102 -0.78 -2.62 -15.61
C ARG A 102 -1.43 -1.26 -15.80
N GLY A 103 -1.56 -0.48 -14.74
CA GLY A 103 -1.96 0.92 -14.82
C GLY A 103 -2.57 1.45 -13.52
N GLU A 104 -2.83 2.75 -13.52
CA GLU A 104 -3.34 3.44 -12.32
C GLU A 104 -4.85 3.22 -12.11
N ARG A 105 -5.26 3.05 -10.85
CA ARG A 105 -6.66 2.97 -10.41
C ARG A 105 -6.86 3.77 -9.14
N THR A 106 -8.08 4.25 -8.93
CA THR A 106 -8.44 4.87 -7.66
C THR A 106 -8.92 3.79 -6.71
N LEU A 107 -8.20 3.61 -5.60
CA LEU A 107 -8.64 2.81 -4.48
C LEU A 107 -9.51 3.69 -3.56
N THR A 108 -10.81 3.48 -3.63
CA THR A 108 -11.80 4.17 -2.78
C THR A 108 -12.41 3.19 -1.78
N ARG A 109 -13.43 3.63 -1.03
CA ARG A 109 -14.20 2.78 -0.11
C ARG A 109 -14.95 1.64 -0.80
N SER A 110 -15.27 1.78 -2.10
CA SER A 110 -15.88 0.68 -2.86
C SER A 110 -14.91 -0.47 -3.10
N GLY A 111 -13.60 -0.20 -3.02
CA GLY A 111 -12.55 -1.18 -3.23
C GLY A 111 -12.19 -1.43 -4.69
N LEU A 112 -11.28 -2.39 -4.89
CA LEU A 112 -10.93 -2.97 -6.17
C LEU A 112 -11.02 -4.51 -6.11
N ASP A 113 -11.56 -5.09 -7.17
CA ASP A 113 -11.43 -6.51 -7.53
C ASP A 113 -10.37 -6.63 -8.62
N LEU A 114 -9.29 -7.34 -8.32
CA LEU A 114 -8.10 -7.53 -9.15
C LEU A 114 -8.18 -8.80 -10.01
N ASP A 115 -9.22 -9.62 -9.82
CA ASP A 115 -9.52 -10.77 -10.66
C ASP A 115 -10.17 -10.34 -11.98
N HIS A 116 -10.83 -9.19 -11.97
CA HIS A 116 -11.27 -8.49 -13.17
C HIS A 116 -10.16 -7.61 -13.75
N VAL A 117 -10.08 -7.59 -15.08
CA VAL A 117 -9.10 -6.79 -15.82
C VAL A 117 -9.84 -5.97 -16.89
N PRO A 118 -9.83 -4.63 -16.82
CA PRO A 118 -9.26 -3.83 -15.73
C PRO A 118 -9.93 -4.09 -14.37
N PRO A 119 -9.27 -3.76 -13.24
CA PRO A 119 -9.88 -3.92 -11.93
C PRO A 119 -11.18 -3.12 -11.80
N ASP A 120 -12.23 -3.80 -11.35
CA ASP A 120 -13.56 -3.23 -11.16
C ASP A 120 -13.74 -2.74 -9.71
N PRO A 121 -14.58 -1.70 -9.46
CA PRO A 121 -14.85 -1.25 -8.11
C PRO A 121 -15.61 -2.30 -7.29
N SER A 122 -14.95 -2.94 -6.32
CA SER A 122 -15.55 -3.94 -5.42
C SER A 122 -14.66 -4.23 -4.20
N TRP A 123 -15.23 -4.69 -3.08
CA TRP A 123 -14.50 -4.99 -1.84
C TRP A 123 -13.91 -6.41 -1.80
N GLU A 124 -13.86 -7.13 -2.93
CA GLU A 124 -13.38 -8.52 -2.94
C GLU A 124 -11.91 -8.66 -2.54
N ASP A 125 -11.03 -7.73 -2.97
CA ASP A 125 -9.60 -7.83 -2.70
C ASP A 125 -9.07 -6.77 -1.73
N LEU A 126 -9.36 -5.49 -1.97
CA LEU A 126 -8.91 -4.39 -1.12
C LEU A 126 -9.80 -3.14 -1.23
N ARG A 127 -9.75 -2.26 -0.22
CA ARG A 127 -10.40 -0.95 -0.22
C ARG A 127 -9.60 0.08 0.55
N TYR A 128 -9.98 1.33 0.34
CA TYR A 128 -9.65 2.41 1.25
C TYR A 128 -10.61 2.45 2.45
N ASP A 129 -10.03 2.47 3.63
CA ASP A 129 -10.70 2.63 4.92
C ASP A 129 -10.18 3.91 5.57
N GLU A 130 -11.08 4.79 6.01
CA GLU A 130 -10.66 6.12 6.52
C GLU A 130 -9.84 6.03 7.79
N ASP A 131 -10.13 5.04 8.64
CA ASP A 131 -9.45 4.86 9.92
C ASP A 131 -8.21 3.96 9.75
N ALA A 132 -8.28 2.98 8.85
CA ALA A 132 -7.24 1.96 8.68
C ALA A 132 -6.34 2.12 7.45
N GLY A 133 -6.58 3.09 6.57
CA GLY A 133 -5.80 3.31 5.34
C GLY A 133 -6.16 2.31 4.23
N VAL A 134 -5.21 1.48 3.83
CA VAL A 134 -5.48 0.38 2.88
C VAL A 134 -5.92 -0.82 3.69
N SER A 135 -7.11 -1.33 3.42
CA SER A 135 -7.60 -2.57 4.02
C SER A 135 -7.61 -3.67 2.97
N VAL A 136 -7.04 -4.82 3.32
CA VAL A 136 -7.00 -6.03 2.46
C VAL A 136 -8.08 -6.99 2.97
N ALA A 137 -8.80 -7.65 2.05
CA ALA A 137 -9.86 -8.56 2.42
C ALA A 137 -9.35 -9.64 3.41
N PRO A 138 -10.12 -10.01 4.45
CA PRO A 138 -9.62 -10.81 5.58
C PRO A 138 -8.96 -12.14 5.22
N ALA A 139 -9.35 -12.78 4.10
CA ALA A 139 -8.82 -14.07 3.67
C ALA A 139 -7.51 -13.96 2.85
N LEU A 140 -7.13 -12.76 2.43
CA LEU A 140 -6.06 -12.56 1.45
C LEU A 140 -4.71 -12.29 2.10
N ALA A 141 -3.68 -12.89 1.55
CA ALA A 141 -2.30 -12.66 1.97
C ALA A 141 -1.75 -11.37 1.33
N SER A 142 -1.01 -10.60 2.12
CA SER A 142 -0.31 -9.40 1.66
C SER A 142 1.11 -9.35 2.24
N ALA A 143 2.01 -8.66 1.55
CA ALA A 143 3.40 -8.49 1.99
C ALA A 143 3.94 -7.13 1.55
N PRO A 144 4.62 -6.38 2.43
CA PRO A 144 5.24 -5.13 2.02
C PRO A 144 6.31 -5.37 0.95
N TRP A 145 6.38 -4.49 -0.03
CA TRP A 145 7.42 -4.48 -1.06
C TRP A 145 8.35 -3.29 -0.85
N THR A 146 9.65 -3.57 -0.66
CA THR A 146 10.67 -2.55 -0.37
C THR A 146 11.56 -2.22 -1.57
N GLY A 147 11.35 -2.89 -2.71
CA GLY A 147 12.09 -2.62 -3.93
C GLY A 147 11.69 -1.30 -4.58
N GLN A 148 12.66 -0.60 -5.17
CA GLN A 148 12.41 0.67 -5.86
C GLN A 148 11.60 0.50 -7.14
N ASN A 149 11.83 -0.60 -7.86
CA ASN A 149 11.12 -0.96 -9.08
C ASN A 149 9.98 -1.95 -8.79
N PRO A 150 8.97 -2.04 -9.66
CA PRO A 150 7.98 -3.11 -9.59
C PRO A 150 8.67 -4.49 -9.58
N PRO A 151 8.24 -5.43 -8.72
CA PRO A 151 8.80 -6.77 -8.69
C PRO A 151 8.45 -7.56 -9.96
N SER A 152 9.16 -8.65 -10.20
CA SER A 152 8.61 -9.74 -11.03
C SER A 152 7.56 -10.56 -10.24
N SER A 153 6.74 -11.35 -10.92
CA SER A 153 5.78 -12.26 -10.27
C SER A 153 6.45 -13.15 -9.23
N ALA A 154 7.60 -13.76 -9.59
CA ALA A 154 8.37 -14.62 -8.70
C ALA A 154 8.92 -13.88 -7.46
N GLN A 155 9.32 -12.62 -7.59
CA GLN A 155 9.76 -11.81 -6.45
C GLN A 155 8.59 -11.45 -5.53
N CYS A 156 7.41 -11.21 -6.11
CA CYS A 156 6.20 -10.90 -5.36
C CYS A 156 5.69 -12.11 -4.58
N GLU A 157 5.68 -13.27 -5.22
CA GLU A 157 5.41 -14.58 -4.62
C GLU A 157 6.35 -14.86 -3.43
N GLU A 158 7.64 -14.63 -3.62
CA GLU A 158 8.64 -14.84 -2.59
C GLU A 158 8.47 -13.88 -1.39
N ALA A 159 8.05 -12.64 -1.64
CA ALA A 159 7.72 -11.68 -0.58
C ALA A 159 6.52 -12.17 0.25
N LEU A 160 5.45 -12.67 -0.40
CA LEU A 160 4.29 -13.24 0.27
C LEU A 160 4.65 -14.47 1.12
N ARG A 161 5.48 -15.36 0.58
CA ARG A 161 5.94 -16.56 1.29
C ARG A 161 6.69 -16.23 2.58
N LYS A 162 7.57 -15.22 2.52
CA LYS A 162 8.38 -14.75 3.65
C LYS A 162 7.61 -13.88 4.64
N SER A 163 6.50 -13.29 4.21
CA SER A 163 5.72 -12.38 5.04
C SER A 163 5.14 -13.09 6.27
N PRO A 164 5.22 -12.49 7.47
CA PRO A 164 4.48 -12.98 8.63
C PRO A 164 2.96 -12.73 8.50
N TRP A 165 2.53 -11.90 7.54
CA TRP A 165 1.13 -11.56 7.32
C TRP A 165 0.47 -12.61 6.45
N LYS A 166 -0.32 -13.47 7.08
CA LYS A 166 -0.96 -14.61 6.39
C LYS A 166 -2.35 -14.27 5.84
N SER A 167 -3.01 -13.24 6.38
CA SER A 167 -4.40 -12.93 6.02
C SER A 167 -4.82 -11.53 6.48
N GLY A 168 -5.49 -10.75 5.65
CA GLY A 168 -6.25 -9.55 6.05
C GLY A 168 -5.43 -8.37 6.59
N HIS A 169 -4.11 -8.35 6.36
CA HIS A 169 -3.26 -7.26 6.83
C HIS A 169 -3.32 -6.08 5.86
N GLY A 170 -3.87 -4.98 6.36
CA GLY A 170 -3.86 -3.67 5.72
C GLY A 170 -2.61 -2.84 6.03
N PHE A 171 -2.58 -1.64 5.47
CA PHE A 171 -1.54 -0.63 5.70
C PHE A 171 -2.19 0.63 6.26
N ALA A 172 -1.88 0.97 7.50
CA ALA A 172 -2.36 2.20 8.14
C ALA A 172 -1.77 3.43 7.45
N SER A 173 -2.65 4.26 6.87
CA SER A 173 -2.34 5.55 6.24
C SER A 173 -0.99 5.59 5.50
N PRO A 174 -0.80 4.75 4.47
CA PRO A 174 0.49 4.61 3.83
C PRO A 174 0.88 5.89 3.07
N PRO A 175 2.13 6.37 3.20
CA PRO A 175 2.60 7.49 2.41
C PRO A 175 2.72 7.12 0.91
N PRO A 176 2.77 8.12 0.03
CA PRO A 176 3.14 7.91 -1.37
C PRO A 176 4.45 7.12 -1.50
N GLY A 177 4.48 6.17 -2.44
CA GLY A 177 5.59 5.26 -2.67
C GLY A 177 5.52 3.96 -1.87
N THR A 178 4.64 3.84 -0.86
CA THR A 178 4.39 2.55 -0.21
C THR A 178 3.87 1.55 -1.24
N ALA A 179 4.45 0.35 -1.24
CA ALA A 179 4.10 -0.70 -2.16
C ALA A 179 3.99 -2.04 -1.44
N PHE A 180 3.19 -2.94 -2.00
CA PHE A 180 2.98 -4.26 -1.47
C PHE A 180 2.58 -5.26 -2.54
N CYS A 181 2.85 -6.52 -2.23
CA CYS A 181 2.40 -7.69 -2.94
C CYS A 181 1.16 -8.26 -2.27
N MET A 182 0.27 -8.85 -3.04
CA MET A 182 -0.87 -9.58 -2.54
C MET A 182 -1.23 -10.74 -3.45
N ARG A 183 -1.98 -11.71 -2.90
CA ARG A 183 -2.61 -12.78 -3.65
C ARG A 183 -4.13 -12.68 -3.52
N THR A 184 -4.84 -12.77 -4.63
CA THR A 184 -6.31 -12.76 -4.69
C THR A 184 -6.89 -14.14 -4.37
N ASN A 185 -8.22 -14.22 -4.24
CA ASN A 185 -8.92 -15.48 -3.93
C ASN A 185 -8.82 -16.52 -5.06
N VAL A 186 -8.58 -16.11 -6.30
CA VAL A 186 -8.36 -17.02 -7.44
C VAL A 186 -6.87 -17.23 -7.74
N GLU A 187 -6.02 -17.05 -6.73
CA GLU A 187 -4.56 -17.25 -6.75
C GLU A 187 -3.78 -16.32 -7.69
N ARG A 188 -4.35 -15.17 -8.10
CA ARG A 188 -3.59 -14.18 -8.88
C ARG A 188 -2.66 -13.39 -8.01
N LEU A 189 -1.50 -13.06 -8.56
CA LEU A 189 -0.57 -12.15 -7.91
C LEU A 189 -0.79 -10.72 -8.36
N ALA A 190 -0.72 -9.80 -7.41
CA ALA A 190 -0.77 -8.38 -7.68
C ALA A 190 0.29 -7.62 -6.89
N HIS A 191 0.83 -6.58 -7.52
CA HIS A 191 1.63 -5.55 -6.87
C HIS A 191 0.88 -4.22 -6.95
N ILE A 192 0.79 -3.55 -5.81
CA ILE A 192 0.09 -2.28 -5.66
C ILE A 192 1.06 -1.27 -5.07
N ARG A 193 1.13 -0.08 -5.66
CA ARG A 193 1.91 1.05 -5.15
C ARG A 193 1.02 2.27 -4.99
N ILE A 194 1.09 2.91 -3.81
CA ILE A 194 0.44 4.20 -3.57
C ILE A 194 1.18 5.27 -4.37
N VAL A 195 0.50 5.91 -5.33
CA VAL A 195 1.06 7.02 -6.11
C VAL A 195 0.87 8.32 -5.36
N ARG A 196 -0.37 8.58 -4.89
CA ARG A 196 -0.72 9.76 -4.09
C ARG A 196 -2.06 9.56 -3.38
N THR A 197 -2.31 10.36 -2.35
CA THR A 197 -3.64 10.52 -1.77
C THR A 197 -4.53 11.35 -2.70
N VAL A 198 -5.81 11.00 -2.76
CA VAL A 198 -6.87 11.75 -3.46
C VAL A 198 -8.05 11.92 -2.51
N ASP A 199 -9.04 12.75 -2.86
CA ASP A 199 -10.13 13.16 -1.94
C ASP A 199 -10.86 11.98 -1.30
N GLU A 200 -11.08 10.89 -2.05
CA GLU A 200 -11.83 9.71 -1.58
C GLU A 200 -10.97 8.44 -1.48
N GLY A 201 -9.65 8.58 -1.28
CA GLY A 201 -8.75 7.45 -1.02
C GLY A 201 -7.36 7.62 -1.62
N PHE A 202 -6.91 6.63 -2.41
CA PHE A 202 -5.57 6.63 -3.00
C PHE A 202 -5.63 6.43 -4.50
N LEU A 203 -4.81 7.18 -5.25
CA LEU A 203 -4.41 6.75 -6.58
C LEU A 203 -3.32 5.70 -6.41
N VAL A 204 -3.51 4.52 -7.00
CA VAL A 204 -2.58 3.39 -6.92
C VAL A 204 -2.16 2.94 -8.31
N ASP A 205 -0.88 2.61 -8.47
CA ASP A 205 -0.39 1.88 -9.64
C ASP A 205 -0.52 0.38 -9.37
N VAL A 206 -1.21 -0.31 -10.26
CA VAL A 206 -1.58 -1.72 -10.09
C VAL A 206 -0.95 -2.54 -11.20
N LEU A 207 -0.31 -3.64 -10.81
CA LEU A 207 0.27 -4.64 -11.71
C LEU A 207 -0.27 -6.02 -11.32
N VAL A 208 -0.96 -6.70 -12.23
CA VAL A 208 -1.57 -8.02 -12.00
C VAL A 208 -0.95 -9.05 -12.94
N TRP A 209 -0.59 -10.20 -12.39
CA TRP A 209 -0.11 -11.37 -13.11
C TRP A 209 -1.18 -12.47 -13.20
N GLN A 210 -0.92 -13.48 -14.05
CA GLN A 210 -1.66 -14.74 -14.10
C GLN A 210 -1.56 -15.50 -12.79
#